data_AF-A0A7X1IPV2-F1
#
_entry.id   AF-A0A7X1IPV2-F1
#
_cell.length_a   1.000
_cell.length_b   1.000
_cell.length_c   1.000
_cell.angle_alpha   90.00
_cell.angle_beta   90.00
_cell.angle_gamma   90.00
#
_symmetry.space_group_name_H-M   'P 1'
#
loop_
_entity.id
_entity.type
_entity.pdbx_description
1 polymer ?
#
loop_
_entity_poly.entity_id
_entity_poly.type
_entity_poly.pdbx_seq_one_letter_code
_entity_poly.pdbx_strand_id
1 'polypeptide(L)'
;MGVVLPDKLAFVLDLIGVNWPNVDEDDYREMAKSLRGFATDVDAGRGDSNVALNRLISTNRGEMTQAIEGHVRKLNGKHLHNLAEAGRLLAGGLDAAAVVVAGAKGAAIVQLGILAAEVATAQAAAPFTLGLSELGALGGVAVTRTVVKRILKGAAEAAVQEVMSVVTGPVFAALDSMTTDLVVQVVSDGLGAQDGINLKQTLQAGKDNLKIASAGTSGGGGGGLVLAGAGGSGGGGGDLVFDEHEHNTFTGKVHEHSKHLDEKGGKHLHASRHHFGRTRGRGSLAKAIEEVTEKAMKSLGDAHGQLKKHLNDVGDGLSEAGKAQKKHDKHVQDGMDGVKNRHPGQKPADGSGGGNSGHSGNGGKGGGGSGGSGGGSPAGGNPQGQPMNPQPDWHGQSAGKMRHHRRDALDVAHLDEAGQRDVMKREARHLADDSKNAPAPDGRQEPLPEQVGKERSLPGCAGSLLHNGVVTSHTGTSQRYKGDPNKHPAVHPVLGQVLDGIRADSDAGKIGKVGAGHGKCAEVALISDRLHQMDPTGQSIRTAEDAKKALSGAVVHTRQIGDVPKIGLVHGQYKPPCRSCEHMLPALGVTPI
;
A
#
# COMPACT_ATOMS: atom_id res chain seq x y z
N MET A 1 -7.25 33.31 -21.13
CA MET A 1 -6.56 33.82 -22.34
C MET A 1 -5.09 33.79 -22.02
N GLY A 2 -4.36 32.82 -22.60
CA GLY A 2 -2.93 32.65 -22.42
C GLY A 2 -2.18 33.95 -22.72
N VAL A 3 -1.11 34.21 -21.97
CA VAL A 3 -0.33 35.45 -22.14
C VAL A 3 0.51 35.33 -23.41
N VAL A 4 0.05 35.99 -24.48
CA VAL A 4 0.73 36.06 -25.79
C VAL A 4 1.68 37.25 -25.82
N LEU A 5 2.81 37.08 -26.49
CA LEU A 5 3.79 38.15 -26.68
C LEU A 5 3.22 39.23 -27.63
N PRO A 6 3.23 40.52 -27.25
CA PRO A 6 2.93 41.61 -28.19
C PRO A 6 3.94 41.65 -29.34
N ASP A 7 3.47 41.80 -30.59
CA ASP A 7 4.32 41.77 -31.81
C ASP A 7 5.49 42.78 -31.77
N LYS A 8 5.33 43.90 -31.06
CA LYS A 8 6.38 44.92 -30.88
C LYS A 8 7.57 44.47 -30.02
N LEU A 9 7.42 43.40 -29.23
CA LEU A 9 8.48 42.83 -28.36
C LEU A 9 9.16 41.60 -28.99
N ALA A 10 8.63 41.06 -30.09
CA ALA A 10 9.22 39.92 -30.81
C ALA A 10 10.62 40.25 -31.35
N PHE A 11 10.80 41.46 -31.88
CA PHE A 11 12.09 41.98 -32.34
C PHE A 11 13.16 41.99 -31.24
N VAL A 12 12.78 42.38 -30.01
CA VAL A 12 13.71 42.42 -28.87
C VAL A 12 14.07 41.00 -28.45
N LEU A 13 13.11 40.07 -28.39
CA LEU A 13 13.34 38.65 -28.07
C LEU A 13 14.33 37.97 -29.02
N ASP A 14 14.25 38.28 -30.33
CA ASP A 14 15.18 37.78 -31.36
C ASP A 14 16.60 38.37 -31.16
N LEU A 15 16.69 39.65 -30.77
CA LEU A 15 17.95 40.33 -30.45
C LEU A 15 18.67 39.76 -29.21
N ILE A 16 17.93 39.32 -28.18
CA ILE A 16 18.49 38.67 -26.96
C ILE A 16 18.72 37.15 -27.15
N GLY A 17 18.21 36.55 -28.23
CA GLY A 17 18.28 35.11 -28.48
C GLY A 17 17.66 34.26 -27.36
N VAL A 18 16.54 34.69 -26.80
CA VAL A 18 15.78 33.92 -25.78
C VAL A 18 14.56 33.33 -26.47
N ASN A 19 14.33 32.03 -26.29
CA ASN A 19 13.13 31.40 -26.84
C ASN A 19 11.95 31.66 -25.89
N TRP A 20 10.84 32.20 -26.39
CA TRP A 20 9.65 32.47 -25.57
C TRP A 20 9.02 31.15 -25.08
N PRO A 21 8.70 31.01 -23.78
CA PRO A 21 8.05 29.81 -23.28
C PRO A 21 6.61 29.74 -23.81
N ASN A 22 6.36 28.88 -24.79
CA ASN A 22 5.05 28.71 -25.42
C ASN A 22 4.11 27.81 -24.61
N VAL A 23 4.18 27.86 -23.28
CA VAL A 23 3.34 27.08 -22.36
C VAL A 23 2.03 27.82 -22.16
N ASP A 24 0.87 27.25 -22.53
CA ASP A 24 -0.41 27.94 -22.34
C ASP A 24 -0.95 27.71 -20.92
N GLU A 25 -1.12 28.79 -20.16
CA GLU A 25 -1.68 28.73 -18.80
C GLU A 25 -3.17 28.37 -18.79
N ASP A 26 -3.88 28.59 -19.90
CA ASP A 26 -5.27 28.19 -20.04
C ASP A 26 -5.40 26.66 -20.14
N ASP A 27 -4.44 25.97 -20.76
CA ASP A 27 -4.44 24.50 -20.84
C ASP A 27 -4.38 23.87 -19.42
N TYR A 28 -3.60 24.46 -18.50
CA TYR A 28 -3.56 24.02 -17.10
C TYR A 28 -4.88 24.29 -16.36
N ARG A 29 -5.54 25.41 -16.63
CA ARG A 29 -6.86 25.75 -16.05
C ARG A 29 -7.97 24.84 -16.58
N GLU A 30 -7.95 24.51 -17.87
CA GLU A 30 -8.88 23.57 -18.49
C GLU A 30 -8.70 22.14 -17.94
N MET A 31 -7.45 21.73 -17.72
CA MET A 31 -7.13 20.48 -17.04
C MET A 31 -7.64 20.48 -15.59
N ALA A 32 -7.37 21.55 -14.82
CA ALA A 32 -7.86 21.69 -13.45
C ALA A 32 -9.40 21.64 -13.37
N LYS A 33 -10.10 22.27 -14.31
CA LYS A 33 -11.57 22.19 -14.42
C LYS A 33 -12.05 20.76 -14.66
N SER A 34 -11.37 20.03 -15.56
CA SER A 34 -11.71 18.64 -15.86
C SER A 34 -11.50 17.71 -14.66
N LEU A 35 -10.42 17.90 -13.89
CA LEU A 35 -10.15 17.17 -12.65
C LEU A 35 -11.15 17.44 -11.54
N ARG A 36 -11.68 18.68 -11.44
CA ARG A 36 -12.80 18.98 -10.52
C ARG A 36 -14.10 18.32 -10.96
N GLY A 37 -14.35 18.22 -12.27
CA GLY A 37 -15.47 17.46 -12.82
C GLY A 37 -15.39 15.99 -12.42
N PHE A 38 -14.21 15.38 -12.59
CA PHE A 38 -13.93 14.03 -12.11
C PHE A 38 -14.23 13.86 -10.61
N ALA A 39 -13.69 14.74 -9.76
CA ALA A 39 -13.94 14.66 -8.31
C ALA A 39 -15.42 14.80 -7.95
N THR A 40 -16.18 15.61 -8.69
CA THR A 40 -17.62 15.79 -8.49
C THR A 40 -18.39 14.52 -8.84
N ASP A 41 -18.04 13.84 -9.93
CA ASP A 41 -18.68 12.58 -10.30
C ASP A 41 -18.37 11.44 -9.31
N VAL A 42 -17.13 11.38 -8.80
CA VAL A 42 -16.75 10.44 -7.74
C VAL A 42 -17.57 10.69 -6.47
N ASP A 43 -17.78 11.96 -6.09
CA ASP A 43 -18.56 12.29 -4.90
C ASP A 43 -20.06 12.04 -5.04
N ALA A 44 -20.62 12.27 -6.23
CA ALA A 44 -22.00 11.92 -6.52
C ALA A 44 -22.25 10.42 -6.30
N GLY A 45 -21.35 9.57 -6.80
CA GLY A 45 -21.44 8.12 -6.62
C GLY A 45 -21.35 7.66 -5.16
N ARG A 46 -20.53 8.31 -4.32
CA ARG A 46 -20.52 8.06 -2.86
C ARG A 46 -21.86 8.36 -2.22
N GLY A 47 -22.47 9.49 -2.60
CA GLY A 47 -23.78 9.91 -2.11
C GLY A 47 -24.84 8.86 -2.43
N ASP A 48 -24.89 8.43 -3.68
CA ASP A 48 -25.82 7.41 -4.16
C ASP A 48 -25.62 6.06 -3.45
N SER A 49 -24.37 5.62 -3.24
CA SER A 49 -24.07 4.40 -2.50
C SER A 49 -24.47 4.45 -1.03
N ASN A 50 -24.33 5.60 -0.35
CA ASN A 50 -24.81 5.76 1.04
C ASN A 50 -26.34 5.72 1.13
N VAL A 51 -27.04 6.33 0.19
CA VAL A 51 -28.52 6.27 0.13
C VAL A 51 -28.98 4.83 -0.10
N ALA A 52 -28.35 4.12 -1.03
CA ALA A 52 -28.67 2.72 -1.29
C ALA A 52 -28.37 1.80 -0.09
N LEU A 53 -27.25 2.02 0.61
CA LEU A 53 -26.90 1.28 1.82
C LEU A 53 -27.90 1.52 2.94
N ASN A 54 -28.27 2.77 3.21
CA ASN A 54 -29.24 3.12 4.25
C ASN A 54 -30.59 2.44 4.02
N ARG A 55 -30.99 2.31 2.75
CA ARG A 55 -32.20 1.57 2.37
C ARG A 55 -32.06 0.07 2.64
N LEU A 56 -30.92 -0.53 2.25
CA LEU A 56 -30.62 -1.95 2.50
C LEU A 56 -30.66 -2.30 4.00
N ILE A 57 -29.95 -1.54 4.83
CA ILE A 57 -29.85 -1.80 6.28
C ILE A 57 -31.15 -1.50 7.04
N SER A 58 -32.07 -0.73 6.45
CA SER A 58 -33.37 -0.43 7.07
C SER A 58 -34.33 -1.62 7.03
N THR A 59 -34.17 -2.53 6.06
CA THR A 59 -35.04 -3.69 5.85
C THR A 59 -34.33 -5.02 6.08
N ASN A 60 -33.01 -5.07 5.89
CA ASN A 60 -32.20 -6.27 6.11
C ASN A 60 -31.51 -6.23 7.49
N ARG A 61 -31.52 -7.36 8.20
CA ARG A 61 -30.81 -7.54 9.47
C ARG A 61 -30.05 -8.87 9.47
N GLY A 62 -28.79 -8.80 9.87
CA GLY A 62 -27.93 -9.97 10.00
C GLY A 62 -26.46 -9.64 9.78
N GLU A 63 -25.62 -10.67 9.92
CA GLU A 63 -24.16 -10.58 9.77
C GLU A 63 -23.75 -10.13 8.36
N MET A 64 -24.47 -10.55 7.32
CA MET A 64 -24.24 -10.10 5.94
C MET A 64 -24.41 -8.58 5.80
N THR A 65 -25.47 -8.01 6.38
CA THR A 65 -25.75 -6.56 6.30
C THR A 65 -24.68 -5.75 7.05
N GLN A 66 -24.16 -6.26 8.18
CA GLN A 66 -23.06 -5.65 8.92
C GLN A 66 -21.74 -5.68 8.13
N ALA A 67 -21.46 -6.77 7.42
CA ALA A 67 -20.30 -6.89 6.53
C ALA A 67 -20.41 -5.93 5.33
N ILE A 68 -21.57 -5.85 4.68
CA ILE A 68 -21.83 -4.91 3.58
C ILE A 68 -21.69 -3.46 4.07
N GLU A 69 -22.27 -3.13 5.23
CA GLU A 69 -22.16 -1.82 5.83
C GLU A 69 -20.70 -1.46 6.14
N GLY A 70 -19.93 -2.37 6.74
CA GLY A 70 -18.51 -2.18 7.02
C GLY A 70 -17.70 -1.94 5.75
N HIS A 71 -17.96 -2.73 4.70
CA HIS A 71 -17.27 -2.61 3.42
C HIS A 71 -17.59 -1.30 2.71
N VAL A 72 -18.87 -0.94 2.60
CA VAL A 72 -19.30 0.31 1.95
C VAL A 72 -18.82 1.52 2.73
N ARG A 73 -18.83 1.48 4.07
CA ARG A 73 -18.27 2.56 4.90
C ARG A 73 -16.76 2.70 4.70
N LYS A 74 -16.02 1.63 4.44
CA LYS A 74 -14.58 1.69 4.12
C LYS A 74 -14.33 2.21 2.71
N LEU A 75 -15.08 1.72 1.72
CA LEU A 75 -15.03 2.16 0.32
C LEU A 75 -15.39 3.64 0.17
N ASN A 76 -16.49 4.07 0.78
CA ASN A 76 -16.87 5.47 0.85
C ASN A 76 -15.89 6.21 1.75
N GLY A 77 -15.72 5.88 3.02
CA GLY A 77 -14.90 6.68 3.95
C GLY A 77 -13.46 6.96 3.49
N LYS A 78 -12.81 6.02 2.80
CA LYS A 78 -11.38 6.13 2.44
C LYS A 78 -11.15 6.19 0.94
N HIS A 79 -11.56 5.15 0.21
CA HIS A 79 -11.11 4.93 -1.17
C HIS A 79 -11.67 5.97 -2.16
N LEU A 80 -12.99 6.10 -2.22
CA LEU A 80 -13.63 7.11 -3.07
C LEU A 80 -13.29 8.55 -2.63
N HIS A 81 -12.95 8.76 -1.36
CA HIS A 81 -12.74 10.10 -0.80
C HIS A 81 -11.38 10.59 -1.23
N ASN A 82 -10.36 9.75 -1.01
CA ASN A 82 -8.99 10.02 -1.43
C ASN A 82 -8.90 10.20 -2.94
N LEU A 83 -9.72 9.47 -3.73
CA LEU A 83 -9.77 9.64 -5.18
C LEU A 83 -10.34 10.99 -5.61
N ALA A 84 -11.46 11.41 -5.02
CA ALA A 84 -12.03 12.74 -5.29
C ALA A 84 -11.08 13.85 -4.81
N GLU A 85 -10.50 13.68 -3.62
CA GLU A 85 -9.61 14.66 -3.01
C GLU A 85 -8.30 14.81 -3.77
N ALA A 86 -7.70 13.73 -4.26
CA ALA A 86 -6.52 13.78 -5.12
C ALA A 86 -6.78 14.58 -6.40
N GLY A 87 -7.94 14.37 -7.03
CA GLY A 87 -8.37 15.14 -8.20
C GLY A 87 -8.47 16.64 -7.89
N ARG A 88 -9.00 17.01 -6.72
CA ARG A 88 -9.10 18.41 -6.28
C ARG A 88 -7.74 19.02 -5.96
N LEU A 89 -6.89 18.31 -5.24
CA LEU A 89 -5.56 18.79 -4.89
C LEU A 89 -4.72 18.98 -6.15
N LEU A 90 -4.77 18.04 -7.09
CA LEU A 90 -4.08 18.18 -8.37
C LEU A 90 -4.61 19.38 -9.16
N ALA A 91 -5.93 19.58 -9.21
CA ALA A 91 -6.51 20.78 -9.80
C ALA A 91 -6.03 22.07 -9.12
N GLY A 92 -5.89 22.08 -7.80
CA GLY A 92 -5.35 23.20 -7.03
C GLY A 92 -3.90 23.52 -7.37
N GLY A 93 -3.04 22.49 -7.40
CA GLY A 93 -1.62 22.65 -7.78
C GLY A 93 -1.45 23.14 -9.22
N LEU A 94 -2.32 22.70 -10.14
CA LEU A 94 -2.30 23.14 -11.53
C LEU A 94 -2.77 24.59 -11.71
N ASP A 95 -3.77 25.04 -10.95
CA ASP A 95 -4.17 26.45 -10.96
C ASP A 95 -3.09 27.36 -10.35
N ALA A 96 -2.42 26.91 -9.29
CA ALA A 96 -1.28 27.62 -8.71
C ALA A 96 -0.12 27.73 -9.73
N ALA A 97 0.22 26.62 -10.40
CA ALA A 97 1.19 26.61 -11.48
C ALA A 97 0.79 27.57 -12.62
N ALA A 98 -0.48 27.58 -13.03
CA ALA A 98 -0.98 28.49 -14.06
C ALA A 98 -0.85 29.97 -13.66
N VAL A 99 -1.11 30.32 -12.39
CA VAL A 99 -0.94 31.69 -11.87
C VAL A 99 0.52 32.10 -11.84
N VAL A 100 1.41 31.22 -11.37
CA VAL A 100 2.86 31.48 -11.30
C VAL A 100 3.45 31.67 -12.70
N VAL A 101 3.09 30.82 -13.67
CA VAL A 101 3.58 30.92 -15.05
C VAL A 101 3.04 32.20 -15.73
N ALA A 102 1.74 32.51 -15.58
CA ALA A 102 1.15 33.72 -16.12
C ALA A 102 1.79 34.99 -15.54
N GLY A 103 2.03 35.02 -14.23
CA GLY A 103 2.71 36.13 -13.55
C GLY A 103 4.15 36.31 -14.01
N ALA A 104 4.89 35.21 -14.19
CA ALA A 104 6.26 35.26 -14.68
C ALA A 104 6.37 35.73 -16.13
N LYS A 105 5.44 35.31 -17.00
CA LYS A 105 5.37 35.85 -18.36
C LYS A 105 5.00 37.34 -18.36
N GLY A 106 4.08 37.77 -17.49
CA GLY A 106 3.76 39.18 -17.31
C GLY A 106 4.97 40.01 -16.88
N ALA A 107 5.72 39.54 -15.89
CA ALA A 107 6.96 40.18 -15.44
C ALA A 107 8.04 40.21 -16.53
N ALA A 108 8.17 39.13 -17.32
CA ALA A 108 9.07 39.08 -18.46
C ALA A 108 8.66 40.10 -19.54
N ILE A 109 7.36 40.25 -19.85
CA ILE A 109 6.86 41.27 -20.80
C ILE A 109 7.18 42.68 -20.31
N VAL A 110 7.00 42.97 -19.01
CA VAL A 110 7.34 44.28 -18.44
C VAL A 110 8.84 44.58 -18.59
N GLN A 111 9.71 43.62 -18.28
CA GLN A 111 11.17 43.81 -18.41
C GLN A 111 11.62 43.91 -19.86
N LEU A 112 11.03 43.12 -20.75
CA LEU A 112 11.25 43.24 -22.19
C LEU A 112 10.76 44.60 -22.70
N GLY A 113 9.67 45.13 -22.15
CA GLY A 113 9.17 46.48 -22.45
C GLY A 113 10.09 47.59 -21.98
N ILE A 114 10.71 47.45 -20.80
CA ILE A 114 11.73 48.39 -20.30
C ILE A 114 12.97 48.37 -21.20
N LEU A 115 13.48 47.17 -21.54
CA LEU A 115 14.61 47.04 -22.46
C LEU A 115 14.25 47.56 -23.87
N ALA A 116 13.04 47.30 -24.35
CA ALA A 116 12.56 47.82 -25.63
C ALA A 116 12.50 49.35 -25.64
N ALA A 117 12.09 49.97 -24.53
CA ALA A 117 12.11 51.41 -24.37
C ALA A 117 13.55 51.94 -24.35
N GLU A 118 14.46 51.31 -23.60
CA GLU A 118 15.88 51.67 -23.59
C GLU A 118 16.52 51.56 -24.98
N VAL A 119 16.27 50.47 -25.71
CA VAL A 119 16.74 50.27 -27.08
C VAL A 119 16.11 51.29 -28.03
N ALA A 120 14.81 51.59 -27.92
CA ALA A 120 14.16 52.60 -28.74
C ALA A 120 14.72 54.02 -28.46
N THR A 121 15.03 54.35 -27.21
CA THR A 121 15.71 55.61 -26.87
C THR A 121 17.16 55.64 -27.36
N ALA A 122 17.87 54.51 -27.31
CA ALA A 122 19.23 54.37 -27.85
C ALA A 122 19.25 54.48 -29.38
N GLN A 123 18.24 53.94 -30.07
CA GLN A 123 18.07 54.08 -31.52
C GLN A 123 17.66 55.52 -31.93
N ALA A 124 16.91 56.23 -31.09
CA ALA A 124 16.59 57.64 -31.29
C ALA A 124 17.82 58.57 -31.10
N ALA A 125 18.79 58.16 -30.28
CA ALA A 125 20.08 58.82 -30.10
C ALA A 125 21.19 58.35 -31.07
N ALA A 126 20.96 57.24 -31.80
CA ALA A 126 21.94 56.58 -32.66
C ALA A 126 22.55 57.45 -33.78
N PRO A 127 21.86 58.44 -34.41
CA PRO A 127 22.50 59.29 -35.41
C PRO A 127 23.56 60.23 -34.83
N PHE A 128 23.49 60.54 -33.52
CA PHE A 128 24.39 61.49 -32.85
C PHE A 128 25.56 60.82 -32.11
N THR A 129 25.59 59.48 -32.01
CA THR A 129 26.60 58.74 -31.22
C THR A 129 27.47 57.76 -32.01
N LEU A 130 27.39 57.79 -33.35
CA LEU A 130 28.30 57.07 -34.28
C LEU A 130 28.59 55.60 -33.89
N GLY A 131 27.56 54.84 -33.46
CA GLY A 131 27.70 53.40 -33.21
C GLY A 131 28.60 53.00 -32.02
N LEU A 132 29.15 53.95 -31.25
CA LEU A 132 29.98 53.64 -30.07
C LEU A 132 29.17 53.34 -28.80
N SER A 133 27.86 53.61 -28.81
CA SER A 133 26.93 53.18 -27.74
C SER A 133 26.44 51.73 -27.89
N GLU A 134 26.71 51.04 -29.01
CA GLU A 134 26.31 49.64 -29.20
C GLU A 134 27.05 48.67 -28.27
N LEU A 135 28.23 49.02 -27.76
CA LEU A 135 28.96 48.21 -26.77
C LEU A 135 28.35 48.28 -25.35
N GLY A 136 27.65 49.36 -25.00
CA GLY A 136 26.87 49.43 -23.75
C GLY A 136 25.58 48.61 -23.81
N ALA A 137 24.94 48.58 -24.99
CA ALA A 137 23.73 47.80 -25.24
C ALA A 137 23.98 46.28 -25.19
N LEU A 138 25.14 45.78 -25.63
CA LEU A 138 25.51 44.36 -25.53
C LEU A 138 25.60 43.86 -24.07
N GLY A 139 26.00 44.72 -23.13
CA GLY A 139 25.98 44.42 -21.70
C GLY A 139 24.55 44.35 -21.13
N GLY A 140 23.71 45.33 -21.45
CA GLY A 140 22.30 45.38 -21.02
C GLY A 140 21.45 44.23 -21.56
N VAL A 141 21.69 43.82 -22.81
CA VAL A 141 21.06 42.67 -23.47
C VAL A 141 21.46 41.36 -22.78
N ALA A 142 22.74 41.16 -22.44
CA ALA A 142 23.20 39.97 -21.72
C ALA A 142 22.68 39.89 -20.28
N VAL A 143 22.61 41.03 -19.58
CA VAL A 143 22.01 41.13 -18.24
C VAL A 143 20.52 40.81 -18.29
N THR A 144 19.78 41.43 -19.21
CA THR A 144 18.33 41.21 -19.35
C THR A 144 18.01 39.78 -19.76
N ARG A 145 18.80 39.18 -20.66
CA ARG A 145 18.74 37.75 -20.99
C ARG A 145 18.83 36.87 -19.75
N THR A 146 19.74 37.22 -18.84
CA THR A 146 20.00 36.45 -17.62
C THR A 146 18.89 36.65 -16.60
N VAL A 147 18.38 37.88 -16.44
CA VAL A 147 17.28 38.21 -15.54
C VAL A 147 15.98 37.53 -15.98
N VAL A 148 15.62 37.62 -17.27
CA VAL A 148 14.41 36.96 -17.81
C VAL A 148 14.52 35.44 -17.68
N LYS A 149 15.68 34.84 -18.02
CA LYS A 149 15.90 33.40 -17.81
C LYS A 149 15.79 33.00 -16.33
N ARG A 150 16.29 33.82 -15.41
CA ARG A 150 16.22 33.55 -13.96
C ARG A 150 14.79 33.66 -13.42
N ILE A 151 14.01 34.63 -13.88
CA ILE A 151 12.60 34.80 -13.51
C ILE A 151 11.76 33.63 -14.01
N LEU A 152 11.91 33.27 -15.29
CA LEU A 152 11.17 32.14 -15.87
C LEU A 152 11.56 30.82 -15.19
N LYS A 153 12.87 30.58 -14.95
CA LYS A 153 13.34 29.37 -14.27
C LYS A 153 12.84 29.27 -12.83
N GLY A 154 12.91 30.36 -12.06
CA GLY A 154 12.41 30.40 -10.69
C GLY A 154 10.89 30.19 -10.62
N ALA A 155 10.13 30.75 -11.57
CA ALA A 155 8.69 30.51 -11.67
C ALA A 155 8.35 29.04 -11.97
N ALA A 156 9.14 28.36 -12.80
CA ALA A 156 8.92 26.95 -13.06
C ALA A 156 9.32 26.05 -11.90
N GLU A 157 10.41 26.37 -11.20
CA GLU A 157 10.78 25.67 -9.97
C GLU A 157 9.68 25.83 -8.92
N ALA A 158 9.08 27.02 -8.78
CA ALA A 158 7.93 27.25 -7.91
C ALA A 158 6.68 26.48 -8.37
N ALA A 159 6.34 26.50 -9.67
CA ALA A 159 5.21 25.74 -10.20
C ALA A 159 5.38 24.21 -10.05
N VAL A 160 6.60 23.70 -10.25
CA VAL A 160 6.94 22.30 -9.98
C VAL A 160 6.78 21.98 -8.49
N GLN A 161 7.25 22.85 -7.60
CA GLN A 161 7.16 22.65 -6.16
C GLN A 161 5.70 22.58 -5.69
N GLU A 162 4.83 23.44 -6.21
CA GLU A 162 3.40 23.44 -5.89
C GLU A 162 2.74 22.12 -6.32
N VAL A 163 2.93 21.69 -7.58
CA VAL A 163 2.38 20.41 -8.05
C VAL A 163 3.03 19.22 -7.33
N MET A 164 4.34 19.26 -7.05
CA MET A 164 5.03 18.20 -6.31
C MET A 164 4.57 18.08 -4.87
N SER A 165 4.25 19.19 -4.20
CA SER A 165 3.75 19.17 -2.81
C SER A 165 2.40 18.46 -2.71
N VAL A 166 1.58 18.59 -3.75
CA VAL A 166 0.31 17.86 -3.89
C VAL A 166 0.57 16.37 -4.15
N VAL A 167 1.44 16.06 -5.11
CA VAL A 167 1.70 14.67 -5.57
C VAL A 167 2.43 13.83 -4.52
N THR A 168 3.31 14.44 -3.74
CA THR A 168 3.99 13.75 -2.62
C THR A 168 3.16 13.77 -1.34
N GLY A 169 1.96 14.37 -1.38
CA GLY A 169 1.04 14.46 -0.27
C GLY A 169 0.42 13.11 0.13
N PRO A 170 -0.12 13.02 1.35
CA PRO A 170 -0.67 11.77 1.90
C PRO A 170 -1.85 11.22 1.10
N VAL A 171 -2.59 12.07 0.38
CA VAL A 171 -3.74 11.67 -0.43
C VAL A 171 -3.31 10.85 -1.66
N PHE A 172 -2.23 11.23 -2.35
CA PHE A 172 -1.68 10.47 -3.47
C PHE A 172 -1.00 9.17 -3.01
N ALA A 173 -0.33 9.19 -1.86
CA ALA A 173 0.18 7.95 -1.25
C ALA A 173 -0.96 6.96 -0.91
N ALA A 174 -2.09 7.48 -0.41
CA ALA A 174 -3.28 6.68 -0.13
C ALA A 174 -3.99 6.17 -1.40
N LEU A 175 -3.84 6.86 -2.54
CA LEU A 175 -4.33 6.37 -3.84
C LEU A 175 -3.51 5.18 -4.33
N ASP A 176 -2.19 5.27 -4.23
CA ASP A 176 -1.29 4.18 -4.64
C ASP A 176 -1.49 2.95 -3.74
N SER A 177 -1.67 3.16 -2.42
CA SER A 177 -2.01 2.06 -1.50
C SER A 177 -3.39 1.47 -1.79
N MET A 178 -4.39 2.30 -2.07
CA MET A 178 -5.73 1.86 -2.49
C MET A 178 -5.70 1.02 -3.77
N THR A 179 -4.90 1.44 -4.76
CA THR A 179 -4.73 0.69 -6.02
C THR A 179 -4.20 -0.72 -5.73
N THR A 180 -3.28 -0.84 -4.77
CA THR A 180 -2.73 -2.12 -4.32
C THR A 180 -3.76 -2.93 -3.54
N ASP A 181 -4.46 -2.30 -2.58
CA ASP A 181 -5.46 -2.95 -1.73
C ASP A 181 -6.65 -3.51 -2.52
N LEU A 182 -7.14 -2.76 -3.52
CA LEU A 182 -8.27 -3.19 -4.36
C LEU A 182 -7.88 -4.35 -5.28
N VAL A 183 -6.66 -4.36 -5.82
CA VAL A 183 -6.16 -5.50 -6.58
C VAL A 183 -6.09 -6.75 -5.70
N VAL A 184 -5.62 -6.61 -4.46
CA VAL A 184 -5.55 -7.73 -3.51
C VAL A 184 -6.96 -8.21 -3.14
N GLN A 185 -7.92 -7.31 -2.89
CA GLN A 185 -9.30 -7.69 -2.56
C GLN A 185 -10.01 -8.37 -3.72
N VAL A 186 -9.86 -7.90 -4.96
CA VAL A 186 -10.42 -8.56 -6.15
C VAL A 186 -9.84 -9.97 -6.33
N VAL A 187 -8.54 -10.15 -6.08
CA VAL A 187 -7.88 -11.47 -6.15
C VAL A 187 -8.28 -12.38 -4.97
N SER A 188 -8.65 -11.79 -3.83
CA SER A 188 -9.05 -12.53 -2.62
C SER A 188 -10.53 -12.94 -2.64
N ASP A 189 -11.40 -12.09 -3.19
CA ASP A 189 -12.87 -12.27 -3.23
C ASP A 189 -13.37 -12.81 -4.58
N GLY A 190 -12.64 -12.53 -5.67
CA GLY A 190 -12.93 -12.98 -7.03
C GLY A 190 -12.12 -14.22 -7.39
N LEU A 191 -12.76 -15.38 -7.30
CA LEU A 191 -12.44 -16.60 -8.06
C LEU A 191 -10.95 -16.88 -8.25
N GLY A 192 -10.43 -17.75 -7.38
CA GLY A 192 -9.08 -18.29 -7.46
C GLY A 192 -8.62 -18.58 -8.89
N ALA A 193 -7.54 -17.91 -9.29
CA ALA A 193 -6.80 -18.21 -10.50
C ALA A 193 -5.34 -18.46 -10.11
N GLN A 194 -5.04 -19.72 -9.84
CA GLN A 194 -3.85 -20.33 -10.45
C GLN A 194 -4.36 -21.06 -11.69
N ASP A 195 -3.69 -20.83 -12.82
CA ASP A 195 -4.07 -21.36 -14.12
C ASP A 195 -4.35 -22.88 -14.08
N GLY A 196 -5.57 -23.24 -14.48
CA GLY A 196 -5.88 -24.59 -14.95
C GLY A 196 -6.48 -25.56 -13.93
N ILE A 197 -7.63 -25.26 -13.31
CA ILE A 197 -8.53 -26.29 -12.77
C ILE A 197 -10.00 -25.95 -13.09
N ASN A 198 -10.72 -26.94 -13.62
CA ASN A 198 -12.10 -26.85 -14.07
C ASN A 198 -13.07 -26.29 -13.02
N LEU A 199 -13.72 -25.17 -13.34
CA LEU A 199 -14.76 -24.53 -12.52
C LEU A 199 -15.97 -25.45 -12.22
N LYS A 200 -16.26 -26.41 -13.10
CA LYS A 200 -17.26 -27.48 -12.83
C LYS A 200 -16.81 -28.47 -11.76
N GLN A 201 -15.49 -28.66 -11.63
CA GLN A 201 -14.89 -29.61 -10.70
C GLN A 201 -14.69 -28.97 -9.31
N THR A 202 -14.49 -27.66 -9.23
CA THR A 202 -14.54 -26.88 -7.98
C THR A 202 -15.97 -26.76 -7.44
N LEU A 203 -16.98 -26.68 -8.32
CA LEU A 203 -18.39 -26.76 -7.92
C LEU A 203 -18.81 -28.18 -7.48
N GLN A 204 -18.18 -29.23 -8.04
CA GLN A 204 -18.36 -30.61 -7.57
C GLN A 204 -17.62 -30.86 -6.25
N ALA A 205 -16.40 -30.33 -6.10
CA ALA A 205 -15.64 -30.36 -4.84
C ALA A 205 -16.31 -29.50 -3.75
N GLY A 206 -17.11 -28.49 -4.11
CA GLY A 206 -17.98 -27.77 -3.18
C GLY A 206 -19.15 -28.59 -2.62
N LYS A 207 -19.52 -29.71 -3.26
CA LYS A 207 -20.48 -30.67 -2.68
C LYS A 207 -19.83 -31.62 -1.67
N ASP A 208 -18.55 -31.95 -1.84
CA ASP A 208 -17.85 -32.92 -0.98
C ASP A 208 -16.97 -32.26 0.11
N ASN A 209 -16.51 -31.01 -0.09
CA ASN A 209 -15.71 -30.24 0.89
C ASN A 209 -16.53 -29.35 1.83
N LEU A 210 -17.86 -29.37 1.75
CA LEU A 210 -18.72 -28.81 2.81
C LEU A 210 -18.67 -29.66 4.11
N LYS A 211 -17.77 -30.64 4.20
CA LYS A 211 -17.51 -31.47 5.38
C LYS A 211 -16.16 -31.23 6.07
N ILE A 212 -15.33 -30.30 5.61
CA ILE A 212 -14.04 -29.98 6.25
C ILE A 212 -13.99 -28.50 6.71
N ALA A 213 -15.09 -28.02 7.28
CA ALA A 213 -15.14 -26.79 8.07
C ALA A 213 -16.04 -26.94 9.30
N SER A 214 -16.15 -28.15 9.85
CA SER A 214 -16.92 -28.43 11.08
C SER A 214 -16.17 -29.36 12.04
N ALA A 215 -14.85 -29.19 12.18
CA ALA A 215 -14.09 -29.82 13.25
C ALA A 215 -13.67 -28.74 14.26
N GLY A 216 -14.64 -28.24 15.02
CA GLY A 216 -14.39 -27.19 16.01
C GLY A 216 -15.60 -26.52 16.67
N THR A 217 -16.84 -26.92 16.39
CA THR A 217 -18.00 -26.54 17.22
C THR A 217 -18.95 -27.73 17.35
N SER A 218 -18.97 -28.37 18.51
CA SER A 218 -20.02 -29.31 18.88
C SER A 218 -21.26 -28.52 19.30
N GLY A 219 -22.25 -28.42 18.40
CA GLY A 219 -23.56 -27.83 18.66
C GLY A 219 -24.20 -27.37 17.36
N GLY A 220 -25.29 -28.02 16.94
CA GLY A 220 -25.77 -27.99 15.56
C GLY A 220 -26.36 -26.66 15.07
N GLY A 221 -26.29 -26.46 13.75
CA GLY A 221 -27.10 -25.50 12.99
C GLY A 221 -26.31 -24.57 12.05
N GLY A 222 -26.50 -24.72 10.74
CA GLY A 222 -26.43 -23.64 9.73
C GLY A 222 -25.04 -23.15 9.29
N GLY A 223 -24.60 -23.56 8.10
CA GLY A 223 -23.44 -22.97 7.41
C GLY A 223 -23.83 -21.70 6.64
N GLY A 224 -23.40 -20.54 7.13
CA GLY A 224 -23.48 -19.25 6.44
C GLY A 224 -22.15 -18.88 5.78
N LEU A 225 -22.22 -18.31 4.58
CA LEU A 225 -21.10 -17.74 3.85
C LEU A 225 -20.62 -16.46 4.58
N VAL A 226 -19.44 -16.53 5.20
CA VAL A 226 -18.76 -15.35 5.76
C VAL A 226 -17.95 -14.70 4.64
N LEU A 227 -18.42 -13.55 4.14
CA LEU A 227 -17.56 -12.63 3.39
C LEU A 227 -16.49 -12.13 4.37
N ALA A 228 -15.22 -12.29 4.01
CA ALA A 228 -14.07 -11.99 4.86
C ALA A 228 -13.94 -10.48 5.10
N GLY A 229 -14.75 -9.96 6.02
CA GLY A 229 -14.87 -8.53 6.22
C GLY A 229 -15.81 -8.11 7.35
N ALA A 230 -15.83 -8.80 8.49
CA ALA A 230 -16.27 -8.23 9.77
C ALA A 230 -15.95 -9.21 10.91
N GLY A 231 -15.01 -8.85 11.78
CA GLY A 231 -14.82 -9.55 13.05
C GLY A 231 -15.93 -9.17 14.01
N GLY A 232 -16.68 -10.16 14.49
CA GLY A 232 -17.72 -9.97 15.50
C GLY A 232 -18.31 -11.28 15.98
N SER A 233 -17.55 -12.07 16.76
CA SER A 233 -18.13 -13.17 17.53
C SER A 233 -18.97 -12.58 18.67
N GLY A 234 -20.28 -12.52 18.47
CA GLY A 234 -21.25 -12.13 19.48
C GLY A 234 -22.50 -12.97 19.33
N GLY A 235 -22.62 -14.03 20.14
CA GLY A 235 -23.87 -14.77 20.27
C GLY A 235 -24.97 -13.85 20.79
N GLY A 236 -25.96 -13.55 19.96
CA GLY A 236 -27.17 -12.84 20.32
C GLY A 236 -28.22 -13.10 19.26
N GLY A 237 -29.32 -13.76 19.63
CA GLY A 237 -30.45 -14.03 18.74
C GLY A 237 -31.17 -12.75 18.31
N GLY A 238 -30.63 -12.07 17.30
CA GLY A 238 -31.31 -11.01 16.56
C GLY A 238 -32.03 -11.60 15.34
N ASP A 239 -33.27 -11.17 15.13
CA ASP A 239 -34.11 -11.54 14.00
C ASP A 239 -33.37 -11.35 12.67
N LEU A 240 -33.09 -12.46 11.96
CA LEU A 240 -32.41 -12.45 10.66
C LEU A 240 -33.48 -12.20 9.59
N VAL A 241 -33.48 -11.00 9.02
CA VAL A 241 -34.45 -10.60 8.00
C VAL A 241 -33.69 -10.29 6.71
N PHE A 242 -34.02 -11.01 5.64
CA PHE A 242 -33.47 -10.79 4.30
C PHE A 242 -34.57 -10.36 3.33
N ASP A 243 -34.49 -9.12 2.85
CA ASP A 243 -35.34 -8.54 1.81
C ASP A 243 -34.59 -8.58 0.46
N GLU A 244 -34.99 -9.54 -0.38
CA GLU A 244 -34.40 -9.76 -1.71
C GLU A 244 -34.54 -8.53 -2.62
N HIS A 245 -35.64 -7.77 -2.54
CA HIS A 245 -35.87 -6.62 -3.40
C HIS A 245 -34.87 -5.50 -3.08
N GLU A 246 -34.66 -5.24 -1.80
CA GLU A 246 -33.73 -4.21 -1.34
C GLU A 246 -32.27 -4.62 -1.59
N HIS A 247 -31.94 -5.91 -1.44
CA HIS A 247 -30.63 -6.45 -1.81
C HIS A 247 -30.32 -6.30 -3.31
N ASN A 248 -31.27 -6.66 -4.17
CA ASN A 248 -31.11 -6.52 -5.63
C ASN A 248 -31.06 -5.05 -6.06
N THR A 249 -31.81 -4.18 -5.39
CA THR A 249 -31.77 -2.72 -5.62
C THR A 249 -30.41 -2.16 -5.27
N PHE A 250 -29.85 -2.54 -4.12
CA PHE A 250 -28.51 -2.14 -3.70
C PHE A 250 -27.44 -2.65 -4.68
N THR A 251 -27.53 -3.91 -5.09
CA THR A 251 -26.63 -4.52 -6.09
C THR A 251 -26.67 -3.77 -7.42
N GLY A 252 -27.87 -3.43 -7.91
CA GLY A 252 -28.05 -2.63 -9.12
C GLY A 252 -27.41 -1.23 -9.00
N LYS A 253 -27.52 -0.60 -7.82
CA LYS A 253 -26.89 0.70 -7.54
C LYS A 253 -25.36 0.63 -7.51
N VAL A 254 -24.78 -0.48 -7.05
CA VAL A 254 -23.33 -0.69 -7.09
C VAL A 254 -22.82 -0.81 -8.54
N HIS A 255 -23.51 -1.56 -9.41
CA HIS A 255 -23.17 -1.61 -10.83
C HIS A 255 -23.40 -0.28 -11.55
N GLU A 256 -24.47 0.43 -11.23
CA GLU A 256 -24.74 1.77 -11.78
C GLU A 256 -23.64 2.76 -11.40
N HIS A 257 -23.15 2.71 -10.15
CA HIS A 257 -22.02 3.51 -9.70
C HIS A 257 -20.72 3.15 -10.44
N SER A 258 -20.41 1.86 -10.61
CA SER A 258 -19.26 1.42 -11.41
C SER A 258 -19.31 1.96 -12.86
N LYS A 259 -20.49 1.91 -13.48
CA LYS A 259 -20.72 2.43 -14.83
C LYS A 259 -20.58 3.95 -14.90
N HIS A 260 -21.14 4.67 -13.93
CA HIS A 260 -21.05 6.14 -13.88
C HIS A 260 -19.62 6.63 -13.70
N LEU A 261 -18.84 5.96 -12.81
CA LEU A 261 -17.41 6.15 -12.68
C LEU A 261 -16.70 5.97 -14.02
N ASP A 262 -16.94 4.86 -14.71
CA ASP A 262 -16.31 4.58 -16.01
C ASP A 262 -16.61 5.64 -17.07
N GLU A 263 -17.89 5.96 -17.25
CA GLU A 263 -18.33 6.83 -18.33
C GLU A 263 -17.99 8.30 -18.06
N LYS A 264 -18.33 8.81 -16.86
CA LYS A 264 -18.14 10.23 -16.54
C LYS A 264 -16.76 10.51 -15.96
N GLY A 265 -16.32 9.69 -15.00
CA GLY A 265 -14.99 9.80 -14.43
C GLY A 265 -13.90 9.56 -15.48
N GLY A 266 -14.04 8.52 -16.29
CA GLY A 266 -13.15 8.25 -17.42
C GLY A 266 -13.12 9.39 -18.45
N LYS A 267 -14.27 9.98 -18.79
CA LYS A 267 -14.36 11.13 -19.71
C LYS A 267 -13.60 12.36 -19.18
N HIS A 268 -13.74 12.68 -17.90
CA HIS A 268 -13.02 13.81 -17.29
C HIS A 268 -11.51 13.59 -17.18
N LEU A 269 -11.08 12.36 -16.86
CA LEU A 269 -9.65 12.00 -16.89
C LEU A 269 -9.08 12.04 -18.31
N HIS A 270 -9.85 11.58 -19.29
CA HIS A 270 -9.45 11.63 -20.70
C HIS A 270 -9.34 13.07 -21.20
N ALA A 271 -10.32 13.93 -20.90
CA ALA A 271 -10.28 15.35 -21.21
C ALA A 271 -9.04 16.00 -20.57
N SER A 272 -8.78 15.73 -19.28
CA SER A 272 -7.59 16.22 -18.57
C SER A 272 -6.29 15.80 -19.25
N ARG A 273 -6.15 14.53 -19.66
CA ARG A 273 -4.99 14.03 -20.41
C ARG A 273 -4.86 14.69 -21.79
N HIS A 274 -5.97 14.99 -22.45
CA HIS A 274 -5.98 15.69 -23.73
C HIS A 274 -5.49 17.14 -23.59
N HIS A 275 -5.98 17.89 -22.59
CA HIS A 275 -5.50 19.23 -22.27
C HIS A 275 -3.99 19.20 -21.91
N PHE A 276 -3.56 18.22 -21.13
CA PHE A 276 -2.15 18.00 -20.82
C PHE A 276 -1.29 17.75 -22.07
N GLY A 277 -1.79 16.93 -23.01
CA GLY A 277 -1.10 16.64 -24.27
C GLY A 277 -0.80 17.88 -25.12
N ARG A 278 -1.63 18.93 -25.03
CA ARG A 278 -1.39 20.22 -25.70
C ARG A 278 -0.25 21.03 -25.10
N THR A 279 0.10 20.78 -23.84
CA THR A 279 1.21 21.48 -23.17
C THR A 279 2.59 20.88 -23.48
N ARG A 280 2.63 19.64 -23.99
CA ARG A 280 3.87 18.87 -24.24
C ARG A 280 4.80 19.49 -25.28
N GLY A 281 6.09 19.45 -24.99
CA GLY A 281 7.15 19.75 -25.97
C GLY A 281 7.43 21.23 -26.18
N ARG A 282 6.91 22.10 -25.31
CA ARG A 282 7.01 23.58 -25.44
C ARG A 282 8.19 24.21 -24.70
N GLY A 283 9.19 23.40 -24.32
CA GLY A 283 10.48 23.84 -23.77
C GLY A 283 10.93 23.04 -22.55
N SER A 284 12.17 23.27 -22.09
CA SER A 284 12.75 22.61 -20.92
C SER A 284 12.02 22.94 -19.61
N LEU A 285 11.36 24.10 -19.58
CA LEU A 285 10.53 24.59 -18.48
C LEU A 285 9.25 23.76 -18.30
N ALA A 286 8.56 23.51 -19.41
CA ALA A 286 7.32 22.74 -19.47
C ALA A 286 7.58 21.29 -19.05
N LYS A 287 8.72 20.73 -19.49
CA LYS A 287 9.12 19.35 -19.24
C LYS A 287 9.14 18.96 -17.75
N ALA A 288 9.58 19.86 -16.87
CA ALA A 288 9.65 19.56 -15.44
C ALA A 288 8.26 19.47 -14.79
N ILE A 289 7.34 20.37 -15.15
CA ILE A 289 5.93 20.33 -14.70
C ILE A 289 5.21 19.15 -15.34
N GLU A 290 5.52 18.86 -16.61
CA GLU A 290 4.97 17.73 -17.36
C GLU A 290 5.28 16.39 -16.68
N GLU A 291 6.53 16.12 -16.31
CA GLU A 291 6.92 14.85 -15.69
C GLU A 291 6.19 14.59 -14.37
N VAL A 292 5.95 15.63 -13.56
CA VAL A 292 5.25 15.52 -12.28
C VAL A 292 3.75 15.34 -12.49
N THR A 293 3.16 16.16 -13.37
CA THR A 293 1.74 16.13 -13.68
C THR A 293 1.35 14.80 -14.34
N GLU A 294 2.20 14.25 -15.20
CA GLU A 294 1.98 12.95 -15.83
C GLU A 294 1.93 11.82 -14.80
N LYS A 295 2.86 11.81 -13.83
CA LYS A 295 2.86 10.81 -12.75
C LYS A 295 1.58 10.90 -11.91
N ALA A 296 1.15 12.12 -11.58
CA ALA A 296 -0.09 12.37 -10.85
C ALA A 296 -1.31 11.85 -11.62
N MET A 297 -1.42 12.20 -12.91
CA MET A 297 -2.51 11.76 -13.79
C MET A 297 -2.51 10.25 -14.00
N LYS A 298 -1.35 9.61 -13.98
CA LYS A 298 -1.23 8.15 -14.04
C LYS A 298 -1.74 7.49 -12.76
N SER A 299 -1.23 7.89 -11.60
CA SER A 299 -1.69 7.37 -10.29
C SER A 299 -3.21 7.54 -10.12
N LEU A 300 -3.75 8.72 -10.45
CA LEU A 300 -5.19 8.98 -10.40
C LEU A 300 -5.99 8.08 -11.35
N GLY A 301 -5.48 7.85 -12.56
CA GLY A 301 -6.10 6.97 -13.56
C GLY A 301 -6.05 5.49 -13.17
N ASP A 302 -4.95 5.03 -12.58
CA ASP A 302 -4.77 3.65 -12.14
C ASP A 302 -5.69 3.34 -10.94
N ALA A 303 -5.75 4.25 -9.96
CA ALA A 303 -6.66 4.15 -8.82
C ALA A 303 -8.14 4.16 -9.25
N HIS A 304 -8.50 5.02 -10.20
CA HIS A 304 -9.83 5.04 -10.81
C HIS A 304 -10.18 3.70 -11.49
N GLY A 305 -9.25 3.16 -12.28
CA GLY A 305 -9.43 1.90 -12.99
C GLY A 305 -9.61 0.69 -12.06
N GLN A 306 -8.85 0.61 -10.97
CA GLN A 306 -9.00 -0.48 -9.98
C GLN A 306 -10.30 -0.37 -9.19
N LEU A 307 -10.69 0.85 -8.80
CA LEU A 307 -11.94 1.06 -8.09
C LEU A 307 -13.15 0.65 -8.93
N LYS A 308 -13.17 0.99 -10.22
CA LYS A 308 -14.22 0.54 -11.15
C LYS A 308 -14.34 -0.98 -11.16
N LYS A 309 -13.22 -1.68 -11.32
CA LYS A 309 -13.18 -3.15 -11.34
C LYS A 309 -13.71 -3.73 -10.04
N HIS A 310 -13.18 -3.27 -8.91
CA HIS A 310 -13.61 -3.72 -7.59
C HIS A 310 -15.11 -3.49 -7.35
N LEU A 311 -15.65 -2.33 -7.73
CA LEU A 311 -17.10 -2.08 -7.60
C LEU A 311 -17.92 -3.03 -8.49
N ASN A 312 -17.42 -3.40 -9.68
CA ASN A 312 -18.09 -4.38 -10.53
C ASN A 312 -18.05 -5.78 -9.91
N ASP A 313 -16.88 -6.20 -9.42
CA ASP A 313 -16.67 -7.53 -8.81
C ASP A 313 -17.47 -7.68 -7.51
N VAL A 314 -17.55 -6.62 -6.69
CA VAL A 314 -18.43 -6.57 -5.51
C VAL A 314 -19.90 -6.67 -5.92
N GLY A 315 -20.31 -6.00 -7.00
CA GLY A 315 -21.67 -6.13 -7.55
C GLY A 315 -21.99 -7.57 -7.98
N ASP A 316 -21.08 -8.21 -8.71
CA ASP A 316 -21.23 -9.60 -9.14
C ASP A 316 -21.29 -10.56 -7.94
N GLY A 317 -20.42 -10.38 -6.94
CA GLY A 317 -20.41 -11.16 -5.70
C GLY A 317 -21.72 -11.01 -4.91
N LEU A 318 -22.26 -9.79 -4.82
CA LEU A 318 -23.55 -9.52 -4.17
C LEU A 318 -24.71 -10.18 -4.90
N SER A 319 -24.69 -10.14 -6.24
CA SER A 319 -25.69 -10.81 -7.09
C SER A 319 -25.70 -12.33 -6.85
N GLU A 320 -24.53 -12.95 -6.81
CA GLU A 320 -24.41 -14.38 -6.53
C GLU A 320 -24.79 -14.75 -5.10
N ALA A 321 -24.41 -13.93 -4.11
CA ALA A 321 -24.80 -14.11 -2.71
C ALA A 321 -26.33 -14.06 -2.54
N GLY A 322 -27.00 -13.11 -3.19
CA GLY A 322 -28.46 -13.02 -3.18
C GLY A 322 -29.13 -14.25 -3.79
N LYS A 323 -28.59 -14.77 -4.90
CA LYS A 323 -29.09 -16.03 -5.52
C LYS A 323 -28.86 -17.25 -4.63
N ALA A 324 -27.75 -17.30 -3.89
CA ALA A 324 -27.44 -18.39 -2.97
C ALA A 324 -28.38 -18.39 -1.76
N GLN A 325 -28.62 -17.23 -1.15
CA GLN A 325 -29.54 -17.06 -0.02
C GLN A 325 -30.97 -17.47 -0.42
N LYS A 326 -31.43 -17.04 -1.60
CA LYS A 326 -32.73 -17.43 -2.15
C LYS A 326 -32.91 -18.95 -2.30
N LYS A 327 -31.85 -19.64 -2.76
CA LYS A 327 -31.88 -21.11 -2.87
C LYS A 327 -31.93 -21.77 -1.50
N HIS A 328 -31.19 -21.24 -0.53
CA HIS A 328 -31.19 -21.73 0.84
C HIS A 328 -32.58 -21.59 1.49
N ASP A 329 -33.20 -20.42 1.38
CA ASP A 329 -34.54 -20.17 1.95
C ASP A 329 -35.59 -21.08 1.32
N LYS A 330 -35.50 -21.30 0.00
CA LYS A 330 -36.35 -22.27 -0.70
C LYS A 330 -36.14 -23.70 -0.18
N HIS A 331 -34.89 -24.12 0.03
CA HIS A 331 -34.59 -25.44 0.59
C HIS A 331 -35.08 -25.61 2.04
N VAL A 332 -34.99 -24.56 2.85
CA VAL A 332 -35.53 -24.56 4.23
C VAL A 332 -37.05 -24.66 4.20
N GLN A 333 -37.71 -23.89 3.32
CA GLN A 333 -39.15 -23.94 3.14
C GLN A 333 -39.62 -25.33 2.69
N ASP A 334 -38.99 -25.91 1.66
CA ASP A 334 -39.28 -27.26 1.17
C ASP A 334 -39.07 -28.32 2.26
N GLY A 335 -38.03 -28.16 3.10
CA GLY A 335 -37.75 -29.04 4.24
C GLY A 335 -38.79 -28.93 5.36
N MET A 336 -39.23 -27.71 5.70
CA MET A 336 -40.29 -27.49 6.68
C MET A 336 -41.65 -28.01 6.21
N ASP A 337 -41.98 -27.84 4.93
CA ASP A 337 -43.20 -28.40 4.34
C ASP A 337 -43.15 -29.93 4.30
N GLY A 338 -41.97 -30.52 4.06
CA GLY A 338 -41.75 -31.96 4.17
C GLY A 338 -41.93 -32.50 5.61
N VAL A 339 -41.58 -31.72 6.63
CA VAL A 339 -41.80 -32.08 8.04
C VAL A 339 -43.27 -31.93 8.44
N LYS A 340 -43.96 -30.86 8.00
CA LYS A 340 -45.40 -30.67 8.23
C LYS A 340 -46.25 -31.79 7.62
N ASN A 341 -45.78 -32.42 6.55
CA ASN A 341 -46.48 -33.49 5.86
C ASN A 341 -46.18 -34.92 6.39
N ARG A 342 -45.45 -35.09 7.50
CA ARG A 342 -45.21 -36.42 8.12
C ARG A 342 -46.39 -36.92 8.95
N HIS A 343 -46.92 -38.10 8.59
CA HIS A 343 -47.83 -38.89 9.44
C HIS A 343 -47.06 -39.68 10.51
N PRO A 344 -47.64 -39.91 11.71
CA PRO A 344 -46.99 -40.67 12.78
C PRO A 344 -47.00 -42.16 12.44
N GLY A 345 -45.88 -42.70 11.93
CA GLY A 345 -45.74 -44.14 11.71
C GLY A 345 -44.65 -44.62 10.75
N GLN A 346 -43.90 -43.76 10.06
CA GLN A 346 -42.86 -44.20 9.13
C GLN A 346 -41.44 -44.19 9.72
N LYS A 347 -40.73 -45.32 9.56
CA LYS A 347 -39.32 -45.51 9.96
C LYS A 347 -38.37 -44.56 9.19
N PRO A 348 -37.19 -44.22 9.75
CA PRO A 348 -36.26 -43.29 9.11
C PRO A 348 -35.77 -43.87 7.78
N ALA A 349 -35.80 -43.07 6.72
CA ALA A 349 -35.14 -43.40 5.46
C ALA A 349 -33.63 -43.16 5.60
N ASP A 350 -32.83 -44.17 5.28
CA ASP A 350 -31.39 -44.07 5.13
C ASP A 350 -31.07 -43.12 3.97
N GLY A 351 -30.45 -41.97 4.30
CA GLY A 351 -29.98 -41.00 3.33
C GLY A 351 -28.69 -41.45 2.65
N SER A 352 -28.80 -42.36 1.69
CA SER A 352 -27.77 -42.64 0.68
C SER A 352 -28.32 -42.26 -0.69
N GLY A 353 -27.68 -41.32 -1.38
CA GLY A 353 -28.11 -40.90 -2.70
C GLY A 353 -27.14 -39.97 -3.44
N GLY A 354 -26.28 -40.56 -4.27
CA GLY A 354 -25.59 -39.95 -5.42
C GLY A 354 -24.06 -40.05 -5.35
N GLY A 355 -23.31 -40.61 -6.30
CA GLY A 355 -23.61 -41.17 -7.62
C GLY A 355 -22.36 -41.14 -8.52
N ASN A 356 -21.68 -42.29 -8.59
CA ASN A 356 -20.83 -42.87 -9.66
C ASN A 356 -20.08 -41.99 -10.71
N SER A 357 -18.76 -42.22 -10.84
CA SER A 357 -18.12 -42.47 -12.15
C SER A 357 -16.79 -43.21 -11.97
N GLY A 358 -16.64 -44.36 -12.62
CA GLY A 358 -15.52 -45.28 -12.46
C GLY A 358 -14.27 -44.98 -13.28
N HIS A 359 -13.14 -45.49 -12.81
CA HIS A 359 -12.09 -46.01 -13.68
C HIS A 359 -11.36 -47.17 -12.99
N SER A 360 -11.09 -48.20 -13.79
CA SER A 360 -10.51 -49.48 -13.44
C SER A 360 -8.98 -49.42 -13.46
N GLY A 361 -8.35 -50.13 -12.52
CA GLY A 361 -7.10 -50.88 -12.72
C GLY A 361 -5.77 -50.11 -12.79
N ASN A 362 -4.90 -50.28 -11.78
CA ASN A 362 -3.86 -51.33 -11.79
C ASN A 362 -2.71 -51.01 -10.78
N GLY A 363 -2.37 -52.01 -9.96
CA GLY A 363 -0.97 -52.42 -9.73
C GLY A 363 -0.03 -51.55 -8.86
N GLY A 364 -0.07 -51.78 -7.54
CA GLY A 364 1.02 -52.45 -6.81
C GLY A 364 2.41 -51.80 -6.62
N LYS A 365 2.81 -51.78 -5.34
CA LYS A 365 4.17 -51.84 -4.72
C LYS A 365 4.91 -50.53 -4.42
N GLY A 366 5.06 -50.27 -3.11
CA GLY A 366 6.36 -50.51 -2.46
C GLY A 366 6.99 -49.35 -1.66
N GLY A 367 7.16 -49.58 -0.35
CA GLY A 367 8.16 -48.95 0.55
C GLY A 367 7.68 -47.70 1.29
N GLY A 368 7.75 -47.54 2.62
CA GLY A 368 8.44 -48.27 3.68
C GLY A 368 9.20 -47.29 4.59
N GLY A 369 8.86 -47.23 5.88
CA GLY A 369 9.61 -46.57 6.98
C GLY A 369 8.81 -45.50 7.73
N SER A 370 8.14 -45.78 8.87
CA SER A 370 8.65 -45.84 10.28
C SER A 370 9.30 -44.52 10.74
N GLY A 371 8.97 -43.88 11.87
CA GLY A 371 8.14 -44.10 13.05
C GLY A 371 8.13 -42.77 13.83
N GLY A 372 7.51 -42.57 14.98
CA GLY A 372 6.76 -43.44 15.86
C GLY A 372 5.87 -42.57 16.76
N SER A 373 4.77 -43.17 17.19
CA SER A 373 3.92 -42.67 18.25
C SER A 373 4.38 -43.27 19.58
N GLY A 374 4.36 -42.49 20.66
CA GLY A 374 4.27 -43.02 22.02
C GLY A 374 5.06 -42.25 23.07
N GLY A 375 4.36 -41.78 24.10
CA GLY A 375 4.97 -41.43 25.38
C GLY A 375 4.23 -40.34 26.15
N GLY A 376 3.19 -40.72 26.91
CA GLY A 376 2.53 -39.84 27.87
C GLY A 376 3.21 -39.81 29.25
N SER A 377 3.05 -38.66 29.91
CA SER A 377 3.26 -38.31 31.35
C SER A 377 4.59 -37.66 31.73
N PRO A 378 4.65 -36.75 32.74
CA PRO A 378 3.60 -36.04 33.48
C PRO A 378 3.70 -34.49 33.37
N ALA A 379 2.74 -33.78 33.96
CA ALA A 379 2.58 -32.32 34.05
C ALA A 379 3.88 -31.48 34.02
N GLY A 380 4.10 -30.79 32.90
CA GLY A 380 5.10 -29.75 32.71
C GLY A 380 4.71 -28.95 31.48
N GLY A 381 3.63 -28.15 31.60
CA GLY A 381 3.11 -27.36 30.51
C GLY A 381 4.20 -26.41 30.00
N ASN A 382 4.72 -26.68 28.81
CA ASN A 382 5.71 -25.81 28.19
C ASN A 382 5.05 -24.43 28.02
N PRO A 383 5.51 -23.36 28.69
CA PRO A 383 4.86 -22.07 28.62
C PRO A 383 4.99 -21.55 27.18
N GLN A 384 3.93 -21.70 26.39
CA GLN A 384 3.88 -21.23 25.00
C GLN A 384 3.42 -19.77 25.02
N GLY A 385 4.05 -18.95 24.16
CA GLY A 385 3.52 -17.62 23.85
C GLY A 385 2.23 -17.77 23.05
N GLN A 386 1.27 -16.88 23.31
CA GLN A 386 -0.03 -16.90 22.64
C GLN A 386 0.07 -16.05 21.35
N PRO A 387 -0.19 -16.60 20.16
CA PRO A 387 -0.20 -15.80 18.94
C PRO A 387 -1.21 -14.65 19.04
N MET A 388 -0.76 -13.43 18.75
CA MET A 388 -1.65 -12.27 18.74
C MET A 388 -2.67 -12.41 17.60
N ASN A 389 -3.95 -12.15 17.87
CA ASN A 389 -4.98 -12.15 16.83
C ASN A 389 -5.92 -10.95 17.02
N PRO A 390 -5.96 -9.97 16.10
CA PRO A 390 -5.21 -9.93 14.83
C PRO A 390 -3.70 -9.77 15.05
N GLN A 391 -2.92 -10.19 14.06
CA GLN A 391 -1.49 -9.92 14.04
C GLN A 391 -1.23 -8.42 13.89
N PRO A 392 -0.27 -7.85 14.64
CA PRO A 392 0.03 -6.43 14.57
C PRO A 392 0.52 -6.01 13.18
N ASP A 393 -0.05 -4.92 12.66
CA ASP A 393 0.27 -4.33 11.36
C ASP A 393 1.66 -3.69 11.32
N TRP A 394 2.15 -3.19 12.46
CA TRP A 394 3.49 -2.63 12.62
C TRP A 394 4.61 -3.68 12.53
N HIS A 395 4.34 -4.97 12.80
CA HIS A 395 5.36 -6.01 12.79
C HIS A 395 5.71 -6.44 11.36
N GLY A 396 6.94 -6.17 10.92
CA GLY A 396 7.41 -6.36 9.55
C GLY A 396 7.28 -5.11 8.66
N GLN A 397 6.72 -4.02 9.17
CA GLN A 397 6.50 -2.79 8.42
C GLN A 397 7.81 -2.20 7.88
N SER A 398 8.88 -2.21 8.68
CA SER A 398 10.16 -1.59 8.31
C SER A 398 10.87 -2.34 7.19
N ALA A 399 10.63 -3.64 7.04
CA ALA A 399 11.20 -4.43 5.96
C ALA A 399 10.48 -4.21 4.62
N GLY A 400 9.20 -3.85 4.65
CA GLY A 400 8.38 -3.60 3.47
C GLY A 400 8.49 -4.74 2.45
N LYS A 401 8.87 -4.41 1.21
CA LYS A 401 9.03 -5.38 0.11
C LYS A 401 10.42 -6.06 0.08
N MET A 402 11.34 -5.72 0.97
CA MET A 402 12.67 -6.35 0.98
C MET A 402 12.56 -7.85 1.26
N ARG A 403 13.58 -8.63 0.90
CA ARG A 403 13.63 -10.04 1.25
C ARG A 403 13.84 -10.22 2.75
N HIS A 404 12.88 -10.86 3.41
CA HIS A 404 12.90 -11.16 4.84
C HIS A 404 11.99 -12.34 5.20
N HIS A 405 12.13 -12.83 6.43
CA HIS A 405 11.22 -13.79 7.06
C HIS A 405 10.76 -13.26 8.41
N ARG A 406 9.49 -13.46 8.76
CA ARG A 406 8.92 -13.16 10.07
C ARG A 406 7.98 -14.27 10.53
N ARG A 407 7.94 -14.48 11.84
CA ARG A 407 6.94 -15.32 12.51
C ARG A 407 5.87 -14.42 13.10
N ASP A 408 4.81 -15.03 13.62
CA ASP A 408 3.73 -14.31 14.25
C ASP A 408 4.22 -13.66 15.56
N ALA A 409 3.73 -12.46 15.85
CA ALA A 409 3.95 -11.82 17.15
C ALA A 409 3.19 -12.58 18.23
N LEU A 410 3.82 -12.75 19.39
CA LEU A 410 3.28 -13.49 20.53
C LEU A 410 3.08 -12.58 21.73
N ASP A 411 1.94 -12.73 22.40
CA ASP A 411 1.73 -12.27 23.77
C ASP A 411 2.35 -13.30 24.74
N VAL A 412 3.19 -12.80 25.62
CA VAL A 412 3.87 -13.54 26.69
C VAL A 412 3.71 -12.87 28.05
N ALA A 413 2.84 -11.85 28.17
CA ALA A 413 2.67 -11.10 29.41
C ALA A 413 2.17 -11.97 30.58
N HIS A 414 1.51 -13.10 30.29
CA HIS A 414 1.08 -14.10 31.26
C HIS A 414 2.20 -14.97 31.83
N LEU A 415 3.39 -14.91 31.24
CA LEU A 415 4.55 -15.69 31.67
C LEU A 415 5.42 -14.88 32.63
N ASP A 416 6.15 -15.59 33.49
CA ASP A 416 7.21 -15.01 34.29
C ASP A 416 8.41 -14.59 33.41
N GLU A 417 9.33 -13.81 33.95
CA GLU A 417 10.44 -13.26 33.18
C GLU A 417 11.33 -14.34 32.55
N ALA A 418 11.51 -15.47 33.24
CA ALA A 418 12.25 -16.61 32.71
C ALA A 418 11.52 -17.26 31.53
N GLY A 419 10.20 -17.49 31.65
CA GLY A 419 9.36 -18.02 30.59
C GLY A 419 9.28 -17.10 29.37
N GLN A 420 9.19 -15.78 29.57
CA GLN A 420 9.21 -14.80 28.49
C GLN A 420 10.53 -14.87 27.70
N ARG A 421 11.67 -14.92 28.41
CA ARG A 421 13.00 -15.04 27.79
C ARG A 421 13.20 -16.38 27.08
N ASP A 422 12.65 -17.47 27.61
CA ASP A 422 12.71 -18.79 26.95
C ASP A 422 11.89 -18.80 25.65
N VAL A 423 10.66 -18.29 25.68
CA VAL A 423 9.83 -18.13 24.46
C VAL A 423 10.58 -17.31 23.42
N MET A 424 11.13 -16.16 23.81
CA MET A 424 11.91 -15.31 22.91
C MET A 424 13.08 -16.08 22.27
N LYS A 425 13.89 -16.80 23.05
CA LYS A 425 15.03 -17.58 22.54
C LYS A 425 14.60 -18.71 21.60
N ARG A 426 13.52 -19.40 21.90
CA ARG A 426 12.94 -20.44 21.03
C ARG A 426 12.43 -19.85 19.72
N GLU A 427 11.76 -18.70 19.76
CA GLU A 427 11.24 -18.07 18.55
C GLU A 427 12.34 -17.60 17.60
N ALA A 428 13.47 -17.08 18.10
CA ALA A 428 14.63 -16.79 17.25
C ALA A 428 15.21 -18.06 16.61
N ARG A 429 15.20 -19.20 17.35
CA ARG A 429 15.67 -20.48 16.82
C ARG A 429 14.73 -20.99 15.71
N HIS A 430 13.42 -21.02 15.99
CA HIS A 430 12.42 -21.43 15.01
C HIS A 430 12.43 -20.56 13.77
N LEU A 431 12.54 -19.23 13.94
CA LEU A 431 12.65 -18.30 12.82
C LEU A 431 13.89 -18.58 11.96
N ALA A 432 15.01 -18.95 12.57
CA ALA A 432 16.19 -19.33 11.81
C ALA A 432 15.91 -20.59 10.96
N ASP A 433 15.30 -21.61 11.55
CA ASP A 433 14.96 -22.85 10.85
C ASP A 433 13.94 -22.58 9.72
N ASP A 434 12.87 -21.84 10.00
CA ASP A 434 11.84 -21.46 9.04
C ASP A 434 12.44 -20.68 7.87
N SER A 435 13.27 -19.68 8.15
CA SER A 435 13.91 -18.89 7.09
C SER A 435 14.89 -19.74 6.27
N LYS A 436 15.61 -20.68 6.88
CA LYS A 436 16.51 -21.60 6.14
C LYS A 436 15.73 -22.53 5.20
N ASN A 437 14.59 -23.03 5.67
CA ASN A 437 13.76 -24.01 4.98
C ASN A 437 12.70 -23.38 4.06
N ALA A 438 12.51 -22.07 4.14
CA ALA A 438 11.61 -21.34 3.27
C ALA A 438 11.96 -21.52 1.79
N PRO A 439 10.99 -21.34 0.88
CA PRO A 439 11.24 -21.39 -0.55
C PRO A 439 12.37 -20.44 -0.95
N ALA A 440 13.15 -20.86 -1.94
CA ALA A 440 14.06 -19.95 -2.61
C ALA A 440 13.24 -18.76 -3.17
N PRO A 441 13.82 -17.55 -3.23
CA PRO A 441 13.20 -16.47 -3.98
C PRO A 441 12.93 -16.98 -5.40
N ASP A 442 11.70 -16.82 -5.86
CA ASP A 442 11.23 -17.28 -7.18
C ASP A 442 11.76 -16.43 -8.35
N GLY A 443 12.70 -15.51 -8.07
CA GLY A 443 13.29 -14.61 -9.04
C GLY A 443 12.42 -13.40 -9.40
N ARG A 444 11.21 -13.26 -8.84
CA ARG A 444 10.36 -12.10 -9.08
C ARG A 444 10.91 -10.84 -8.42
N GLN A 445 10.73 -9.72 -9.12
CA GLN A 445 11.13 -8.40 -8.62
C GLN A 445 10.27 -7.99 -7.42
N GLU A 446 9.00 -8.40 -7.35
CA GLU A 446 8.12 -8.17 -6.21
C GLU A 446 7.58 -9.51 -5.65
N PRO A 447 7.48 -9.65 -4.32
CA PRO A 447 6.84 -10.82 -3.69
C PRO A 447 5.34 -10.78 -3.92
N LEU A 448 4.71 -11.96 -3.97
CA LEU A 448 3.27 -12.01 -3.73
C LEU A 448 2.96 -11.57 -2.29
N PRO A 449 1.79 -10.97 -2.00
CA PRO A 449 1.45 -10.50 -0.66
C PRO A 449 1.63 -11.56 0.44
N GLU A 450 1.21 -12.80 0.18
CA GLU A 450 1.35 -13.94 1.10
C GLU A 450 2.80 -14.42 1.28
N GLN A 451 3.70 -14.02 0.38
CA GLN A 451 5.13 -14.32 0.44
C GLN A 451 5.92 -13.22 1.17
N VAL A 452 5.32 -12.03 1.40
CA VAL A 452 5.98 -10.94 2.14
C VAL A 452 6.31 -11.43 3.55
N GLY A 453 7.59 -11.49 3.86
CA GLY A 453 8.05 -11.97 5.15
C GLY A 453 7.98 -13.48 5.33
N LYS A 454 7.90 -14.27 4.24
CA LYS A 454 7.99 -15.73 4.26
C LYS A 454 9.12 -16.28 3.39
N GLU A 455 10.12 -15.46 3.10
CA GLU A 455 11.19 -15.80 2.16
C GLU A 455 12.45 -16.33 2.84
N ARG A 456 13.26 -17.06 2.07
CA ARG A 456 14.55 -17.57 2.53
C ARG A 456 15.62 -16.48 2.60
N SER A 457 16.30 -16.37 3.74
CA SER A 457 17.40 -15.42 3.96
C SER A 457 18.68 -16.13 4.41
N LEU A 458 19.54 -16.51 3.45
CA LEU A 458 20.77 -17.28 3.71
C LEU A 458 22.00 -16.68 3.00
N PRO A 459 23.15 -16.54 3.69
CA PRO A 459 23.28 -16.56 5.14
C PRO A 459 22.66 -15.29 5.75
N GLY A 460 22.19 -15.36 7.00
CA GLY A 460 21.46 -14.27 7.62
C GLY A 460 21.49 -14.30 9.15
N CYS A 461 20.67 -13.45 9.74
CA CYS A 461 20.41 -13.45 11.18
C CYS A 461 18.90 -13.49 11.43
N ALA A 462 18.49 -14.23 12.44
CA ALA A 462 17.11 -14.37 12.91
C ALA A 462 17.06 -13.80 14.32
N GLY A 463 16.31 -12.73 14.53
CA GLY A 463 16.19 -12.08 15.83
C GLY A 463 14.79 -12.25 16.41
N SER A 464 14.71 -12.20 17.73
CA SER A 464 13.46 -11.97 18.44
C SER A 464 13.65 -10.89 19.51
N LEU A 465 12.66 -10.02 19.65
CA LEU A 465 12.63 -8.90 20.58
C LEU A 465 11.50 -9.13 21.59
N LEU A 466 11.82 -9.04 22.88
CA LEU A 466 10.85 -9.03 23.97
C LEU A 466 10.74 -7.60 24.51
N HIS A 467 9.54 -7.02 24.45
CA HIS A 467 9.27 -5.70 25.01
C HIS A 467 7.80 -5.55 25.44
N ASN A 468 7.57 -5.18 26.70
CA ASN A 468 6.26 -5.06 27.36
C ASN A 468 5.35 -6.29 27.13
N GLY A 469 5.87 -7.48 27.43
CA GLY A 469 5.09 -8.72 27.32
C GLY A 469 4.80 -9.19 25.90
N VAL A 470 5.40 -8.58 24.87
CA VAL A 470 5.25 -8.99 23.47
C VAL A 470 6.58 -9.50 22.94
N VAL A 471 6.56 -10.66 22.28
CA VAL A 471 7.69 -11.21 21.50
C VAL A 471 7.40 -11.03 20.01
N THR A 472 8.29 -10.32 19.32
CA THR A 472 8.31 -10.25 17.85
C THR A 472 9.55 -10.92 17.30
N SER A 473 9.45 -11.51 16.09
CA SER A 473 10.50 -12.33 15.50
C SER A 473 10.66 -12.03 14.02
N HIS A 474 11.84 -11.57 13.63
CA HIS A 474 12.12 -11.07 12.29
C HIS A 474 13.58 -11.33 11.89
N THR A 475 13.84 -11.64 10.62
CA THR A 475 15.21 -11.82 10.12
C THR A 475 15.87 -10.51 9.75
N GLY A 476 17.18 -10.52 9.48
CA GLY A 476 17.79 -9.44 8.73
C GLY A 476 17.14 -9.28 7.34
N THR A 477 17.22 -8.08 6.80
CA THR A 477 16.67 -7.73 5.49
C THR A 477 17.75 -7.75 4.43
N SER A 478 17.34 -8.01 3.18
CA SER A 478 18.25 -7.97 2.04
C SER A 478 17.52 -7.61 0.76
N GLN A 479 18.27 -7.11 -0.23
CA GLN A 479 17.73 -6.87 -1.57
C GLN A 479 17.20 -8.18 -2.16
N ARG A 480 16.03 -8.14 -2.80
CA ARG A 480 15.46 -9.33 -3.44
C ARG A 480 16.30 -9.81 -4.62
N TYR A 481 16.76 -8.85 -5.43
CA TYR A 481 17.56 -9.08 -6.63
C TYR A 481 18.65 -8.00 -6.78
N LYS A 482 19.62 -8.26 -7.65
CA LYS A 482 20.70 -7.31 -7.92
C LYS A 482 20.13 -6.06 -8.60
N GLY A 483 20.34 -4.89 -7.99
CA GLY A 483 19.82 -3.63 -8.51
C GLY A 483 18.44 -3.23 -7.96
N ASP A 484 17.89 -3.99 -7.02
CA ASP A 484 16.66 -3.63 -6.29
C ASP A 484 16.77 -2.22 -5.69
N PRO A 485 15.81 -1.32 -5.98
CA PRO A 485 15.80 0.03 -5.42
C PRO A 485 15.66 0.04 -3.89
N ASN A 486 15.07 -1.01 -3.29
CA ASN A 486 14.94 -1.17 -1.85
C ASN A 486 16.24 -1.70 -1.26
N LYS A 487 17.24 -0.83 -1.16
CA LYS A 487 18.57 -1.20 -0.66
C LYS A 487 18.62 -1.32 0.86
N HIS A 488 17.77 -0.58 1.57
CA HIS A 488 17.72 -0.48 3.03
C HIS A 488 16.27 -0.51 3.52
N PRO A 489 16.01 -1.04 4.73
CA PRO A 489 14.68 -1.02 5.33
C PRO A 489 14.24 0.42 5.61
N ALA A 490 12.93 0.65 5.58
CA ALA A 490 12.30 1.91 5.95
C ALA A 490 12.27 2.02 7.48
N VAL A 491 13.43 2.33 8.07
CA VAL A 491 13.58 2.40 9.52
C VAL A 491 12.92 3.65 10.11
N HIS A 492 12.46 3.55 11.36
CA HIS A 492 11.95 4.70 12.12
C HIS A 492 12.98 5.85 12.12
N PRO A 493 12.56 7.13 11.93
CA PRO A 493 13.50 8.24 11.75
C PRO A 493 14.61 8.35 12.80
N VAL A 494 14.28 8.18 14.09
CA VAL A 494 15.27 8.20 15.18
C VAL A 494 16.32 7.08 15.07
N LEU A 495 15.92 5.90 14.61
CA LEU A 495 16.81 4.77 14.42
C LEU A 495 17.72 5.00 13.20
N GLY A 496 17.17 5.61 12.14
CA GLY A 496 17.94 6.08 11.00
C GLY A 496 19.05 7.05 11.43
N GLN A 497 18.72 8.06 12.25
CA GLN A 497 19.70 9.02 12.78
C GLN A 497 20.82 8.34 13.60
N VAL A 498 20.47 7.38 14.45
CA VAL A 498 21.47 6.62 15.24
C VAL A 498 22.40 5.83 14.31
N LEU A 499 21.85 5.15 13.29
CA LEU A 499 22.64 4.39 12.33
C LEU A 499 23.56 5.29 11.49
N ASP A 500 23.05 6.42 11.00
CA ASP A 500 23.83 7.42 10.26
C ASP A 500 24.96 8.01 11.13
N GLY A 501 24.69 8.26 12.42
CA GLY A 501 25.69 8.69 13.39
C GLY A 501 26.80 7.65 13.57
N ILE A 502 26.46 6.38 13.73
CA ILE A 502 27.43 5.26 13.80
C ILE A 502 28.27 5.20 12.51
N ARG A 503 27.65 5.41 11.35
CA ARG A 503 28.37 5.43 10.08
C ARG A 503 29.34 6.62 10.02
N ALA A 504 28.90 7.81 10.41
CA ALA A 504 29.73 9.00 10.46
C ALA A 504 30.92 8.84 11.42
N ASP A 505 30.71 8.24 12.59
CA ASP A 505 31.78 7.97 13.56
C ASP A 505 32.78 6.93 13.05
N SER A 506 32.32 5.92 12.30
CA SER A 506 33.20 4.98 11.62
C SER A 506 34.00 5.64 10.49
N ASP A 507 33.39 6.52 9.70
CA ASP A 507 34.06 7.22 8.61
C ASP A 507 35.06 8.27 9.15
N ALA A 508 34.77 8.85 10.32
CA ALA A 508 35.67 9.71 11.07
C ALA A 508 36.76 8.95 11.86
N GLY A 509 36.75 7.62 11.84
CA GLY A 509 37.73 6.78 12.54
C GLY A 509 37.60 6.76 14.06
N LYS A 510 36.49 7.24 14.63
CA LYS A 510 36.24 7.19 16.09
C LYS A 510 35.88 5.79 16.56
N ILE A 511 35.27 4.99 15.69
CA ILE A 511 34.95 3.57 15.92
C ILE A 511 35.48 2.71 14.76
N GLY A 512 35.50 1.40 14.96
CA GLY A 512 35.86 0.45 13.91
C GLY A 512 34.90 0.48 12.71
N LYS A 513 35.34 -0.09 11.58
CA LYS A 513 34.50 -0.19 10.37
C LYS A 513 33.13 -0.81 10.68
N VAL A 514 32.05 -0.15 10.26
CA VAL A 514 30.69 -0.69 10.33
C VAL A 514 30.57 -2.05 9.62
N GLY A 515 29.59 -2.85 10.05
CA GLY A 515 29.33 -4.16 9.45
C GLY A 515 28.86 -4.06 7.99
N ALA A 516 29.16 -5.09 7.18
CA ALA A 516 28.78 -5.13 5.76
C ALA A 516 27.27 -5.00 5.50
N GLY A 517 26.44 -5.38 6.48
CA GLY A 517 24.99 -5.22 6.47
C GLY A 517 24.49 -4.08 7.34
N HIS A 518 25.26 -2.98 7.50
CA HIS A 518 24.87 -1.83 8.31
C HIS A 518 23.42 -1.40 8.02
N GLY A 519 22.59 -1.34 9.06
CA GLY A 519 21.17 -1.02 8.98
C GLY A 519 20.25 -2.13 8.46
N LYS A 520 20.70 -3.39 8.34
CA LYS A 520 19.92 -4.50 7.76
C LYS A 520 19.80 -5.74 8.67
N CYS A 521 20.29 -5.64 9.90
CA CYS A 521 20.24 -6.76 10.84
C CYS A 521 18.83 -6.98 11.39
N ALA A 522 18.58 -8.15 11.97
CA ALA A 522 17.29 -8.50 12.55
C ALA A 522 16.88 -7.50 13.66
N GLU A 523 17.85 -7.10 14.49
CA GLU A 523 17.71 -6.13 15.55
C GLU A 523 17.18 -4.79 15.02
N VAL A 524 17.65 -4.36 13.84
CA VAL A 524 17.23 -3.10 13.22
C VAL A 524 15.75 -3.16 12.84
N ALA A 525 15.31 -4.25 12.19
CA ALA A 525 13.90 -4.42 11.82
C ALA A 525 12.99 -4.47 13.04
N LEU A 526 13.33 -5.30 14.04
CA LEU A 526 12.54 -5.49 15.26
C LEU A 526 12.37 -4.20 16.07
N ILE A 527 13.48 -3.47 16.28
CA ILE A 527 13.45 -2.22 17.04
C ILE A 527 12.69 -1.14 16.26
N SER A 528 12.91 -1.05 14.95
CA SER A 528 12.20 -0.11 14.09
C SER A 528 10.69 -0.34 14.10
N ASP A 529 10.25 -1.59 13.95
CA ASP A 529 8.84 -1.96 13.99
C ASP A 529 8.21 -1.60 15.33
N ARG A 530 8.94 -1.85 16.43
CA ARG A 530 8.46 -1.49 17.77
C ARG A 530 8.41 0.02 17.99
N LEU A 531 9.35 0.78 17.41
CA LEU A 531 9.30 2.24 17.45
C LEU A 531 8.13 2.78 16.62
N HIS A 532 7.85 2.23 15.43
CA HIS A 532 6.68 2.61 14.64
C HIS A 532 5.35 2.27 15.34
N GLN A 533 5.29 1.22 16.15
CA GLN A 533 4.12 0.98 16.99
C GLN A 533 3.87 2.12 17.99
N MET A 534 4.93 2.62 18.63
CA MET A 534 4.83 3.65 19.67
C MET A 534 4.73 5.07 19.08
N ASP A 535 5.38 5.29 17.93
CA ASP A 535 5.41 6.55 17.20
C ASP A 535 5.32 6.29 15.67
N PRO A 536 4.12 6.08 15.13
CA PRO A 536 3.95 5.80 13.70
C PRO A 536 4.45 6.93 12.79
N THR A 537 4.53 8.15 13.32
CA THR A 537 4.89 9.35 12.55
C THR A 537 6.37 9.75 12.66
N GLY A 538 7.10 9.18 13.63
CA GLY A 538 8.45 9.62 13.97
C GLY A 538 8.54 11.03 14.56
N GLN A 539 7.42 11.58 15.03
CA GLN A 539 7.35 12.95 15.53
C GLN A 539 7.36 13.05 17.05
N SER A 540 7.18 11.96 17.80
CA SER A 540 7.18 11.98 19.27
C SER A 540 8.47 11.43 19.87
N ILE A 541 9.11 10.47 19.19
CA ILE A 541 10.41 9.90 19.57
C ILE A 541 11.46 10.45 18.60
N ARG A 542 12.07 11.59 18.95
CA ARG A 542 12.96 12.34 18.04
C ARG A 542 14.44 12.16 18.32
N THR A 543 14.81 11.75 19.54
CA THR A 543 16.20 11.61 19.97
C THR A 543 16.52 10.19 20.42
N ALA A 544 17.80 9.83 20.44
CA ALA A 544 18.25 8.52 20.93
C ALA A 544 17.82 8.29 22.39
N GLU A 545 17.82 9.35 23.19
CA GLU A 545 17.37 9.37 24.59
C GLU A 545 15.87 9.11 24.71
N ASP A 546 15.04 9.70 23.85
CA ASP A 546 13.60 9.41 23.80
C ASP A 546 13.37 7.94 23.45
N ALA A 547 14.09 7.43 22.44
CA ALA A 547 13.99 6.04 22.02
C ALA A 547 14.44 5.09 23.13
N LYS A 548 15.53 5.43 23.84
CA LYS A 548 16.03 4.69 25.00
C LYS A 548 15.02 4.62 26.13
N LYS A 549 14.30 5.71 26.41
CA LYS A 549 13.22 5.72 27.40
C LYS A 549 12.03 4.88 26.92
N ALA A 550 11.66 4.99 25.66
CA ALA A 550 10.53 4.27 25.08
C ALA A 550 10.77 2.75 24.99
N LEU A 551 12.02 2.32 24.78
CA LEU A 551 12.44 0.92 24.69
C LEU A 551 13.00 0.36 26.01
N SER A 552 12.75 1.04 27.12
CA SER A 552 13.26 0.64 28.44
C SER A 552 12.82 -0.79 28.79
N GLY A 553 13.78 -1.65 29.12
CA GLY A 553 13.53 -3.05 29.46
C GLY A 553 13.38 -3.98 28.24
N ALA A 554 13.54 -3.47 27.02
CA ALA A 554 13.57 -4.29 25.82
C ALA A 554 14.84 -5.16 25.78
N VAL A 555 14.67 -6.45 25.47
CA VAL A 555 15.77 -7.39 25.28
C VAL A 555 15.64 -8.08 23.93
N VAL A 556 16.78 -8.38 23.30
CA VAL A 556 16.83 -8.98 21.96
C VAL A 556 17.72 -10.22 21.96
N HIS A 557 17.35 -11.24 21.21
CA HIS A 557 18.15 -12.45 21.01
C HIS A 557 18.28 -12.77 19.53
N THR A 558 19.51 -12.97 19.06
CA THR A 558 19.79 -13.20 17.64
C THR A 558 20.49 -14.54 17.42
N ARG A 559 20.06 -15.24 16.37
CA ARG A 559 20.54 -16.55 15.94
C ARG A 559 21.06 -16.48 14.50
N GLN A 560 22.04 -17.30 14.18
CA GLN A 560 22.62 -17.39 12.84
C GLN A 560 21.72 -18.21 11.89
N ILE A 561 21.48 -17.70 10.68
CA ILE A 561 20.80 -18.45 9.60
C ILE A 561 21.84 -18.95 8.58
N GLY A 562 21.91 -20.27 8.37
CA GLY A 562 22.92 -20.89 7.52
C GLY A 562 24.34 -20.84 8.11
N ASP A 563 25.24 -21.66 7.60
CA ASP A 563 26.60 -21.78 8.10
C ASP A 563 27.52 -20.72 7.48
N VAL A 564 28.39 -20.12 8.29
CA VAL A 564 29.37 -19.12 7.86
C VAL A 564 30.76 -19.50 8.34
N PRO A 565 31.47 -20.41 7.63
CA PRO A 565 32.75 -20.95 8.07
C PRO A 565 33.83 -19.89 8.37
N LYS A 566 33.82 -18.78 7.62
CA LYS A 566 34.79 -17.68 7.77
C LYS A 566 34.82 -17.05 9.16
N ILE A 567 33.70 -17.11 9.89
CA ILE A 567 33.56 -16.55 11.24
C ILE A 567 33.17 -17.60 12.29
N GLY A 568 33.25 -18.89 11.92
CA GLY A 568 32.99 -20.01 12.84
C GLY A 568 31.56 -20.15 13.35
N LEU A 569 30.59 -19.44 12.76
CA LEU A 569 29.19 -19.52 13.18
C LEU A 569 28.44 -20.57 12.34
N VAL A 570 27.76 -21.49 13.01
CA VAL A 570 26.87 -22.47 12.36
C VAL A 570 25.41 -22.07 12.56
N HIS A 571 24.54 -22.60 11.72
CA HIS A 571 23.12 -22.35 11.79
C HIS A 571 22.53 -22.62 13.19
N GLY A 572 21.69 -21.71 13.69
CA GLY A 572 21.01 -21.83 14.97
C GLY A 572 21.87 -21.49 16.19
N GLN A 573 23.16 -21.22 16.03
CA GLN A 573 23.97 -20.67 17.13
C GLN A 573 23.59 -19.23 17.44
N TYR A 574 23.81 -18.84 18.69
CA TYR A 574 23.73 -17.43 19.09
C TYR A 574 24.67 -16.60 18.23
N LYS A 575 24.16 -15.50 17.70
CA LYS A 575 24.90 -14.57 16.89
C LYS A 575 25.07 -13.27 17.68
N PRO A 576 26.30 -12.88 18.05
CA PRO A 576 26.52 -11.62 18.72
C PRO A 576 26.14 -10.44 17.80
N PRO A 577 25.80 -9.28 18.37
CA PRO A 577 25.53 -8.07 17.59
C PRO A 577 26.65 -7.78 16.59
N CYS A 578 26.29 -7.35 15.38
CA CYS A 578 27.31 -6.91 14.43
C CYS A 578 27.95 -5.60 14.89
N ARG A 579 29.06 -5.20 14.24
CA ARG A 579 29.79 -3.96 14.55
C ARG A 579 28.95 -2.68 14.55
N SER A 580 27.83 -2.66 13.83
CA SER A 580 26.89 -1.53 13.89
C SER A 580 25.91 -1.68 15.06
N CYS A 581 25.40 -2.90 15.28
CA CYS A 581 24.42 -3.18 16.32
C CYS A 581 25.01 -3.12 17.73
N GLU A 582 26.30 -3.41 17.91
CA GLU A 582 26.99 -3.29 19.20
C GLU A 582 27.01 -1.85 19.72
N HIS A 583 26.97 -0.85 18.84
CA HIS A 583 26.84 0.56 19.20
C HIS A 583 25.37 1.02 19.26
N MET A 584 24.53 0.54 18.34
CA MET A 584 23.12 0.91 18.27
C MET A 584 22.31 0.43 19.48
N LEU A 585 22.50 -0.82 19.92
CA LEU A 585 21.70 -1.42 20.99
C LEU A 585 21.83 -0.66 22.33
N PRO A 586 23.05 -0.35 22.83
CA PRO A 586 23.20 0.47 24.03
C PRO A 586 22.68 1.91 23.89
N ALA A 587 22.82 2.51 22.71
CA ALA A 587 22.30 3.86 22.44
C ALA A 587 20.76 3.92 22.60
N LEU A 588 20.08 2.82 22.26
CA LEU A 588 18.63 2.68 22.36
C LEU A 588 18.16 1.97 23.63
N GLY A 589 19.06 1.65 24.56
CA GLY A 589 18.72 0.95 25.81
C GLY A 589 18.24 -0.49 25.66
N VAL A 590 18.49 -1.13 24.51
CA VAL A 590 18.08 -2.51 24.24
C VAL A 590 19.22 -3.45 24.61
N THR A 591 18.93 -4.52 25.36
CA THR A 591 19.97 -5.45 25.84
C THR A 591 19.99 -6.74 25.00
N PRO A 592 21.12 -7.11 24.35
CA PRO A 592 21.28 -8.41 23.72
C PRO A 592 21.52 -9.50 24.78
N ILE A 593 20.77 -10.61 24.74
CA ILE A 593 20.84 -11.71 25.73
C ILE A 593 20.87 -13.11 25.12
#